data_AF-A0A7Z7IEE4-F1
#
_entry.id   AF-A0A7Z7IEE4-F1
#
_cell.length_a   1.000
_cell.length_b   1.000
_cell.length_c   1.000
_cell.angle_alpha   90.00
_cell.angle_beta   90.00
_cell.angle_gamma   90.00
#
_symmetry.space_group_name_H-M   'P 1'
#
loop_
_entity.id
_entity.type
_entity.pdbx_description
1 polymer ?
#
loop_
_entity_poly.entity_id
_entity_poly.type
_entity_poly.pdbx_seq_one_letter_code
_entity_poly.pdbx_strand_id
1 'polypeptide(L)'
;MDDTQRLKYLRIALVAVGVISVAGIYPLMLVWPSGWTWHTGYSDYPAMIVGIYATLGVFLIRAARDPLAHLSLIWFTVWSSVVHGSIMTVQSFAHPAHRAHLLGDVPALFIVAIVLAVLTPRAGKASSVR
;
A
#
# COMPACT_ATOMS: atom_id res chain seq x y z
N MET A 1 4.13 7.64 22.08
CA MET A 1 5.03 6.60 21.54
C MET A 1 6.39 7.22 21.39
N ASP A 2 7.42 6.58 21.93
CA ASP A 2 8.80 7.03 21.76
C ASP A 2 9.24 6.98 20.28
N ASP A 3 10.18 7.83 19.89
CA ASP A 3 10.65 7.93 18.49
C ASP A 3 11.34 6.63 18.04
N THR A 4 12.05 5.95 18.95
CA THR A 4 12.67 4.64 18.70
C THR A 4 11.62 3.56 18.45
N GLN A 5 10.56 3.56 19.26
CA GLN A 5 9.44 2.64 19.11
C GLN A 5 8.69 2.90 17.79
N ARG A 6 8.44 4.17 17.45
CA ARG A 6 7.80 4.55 16.19
C ARG A 6 8.60 4.05 14.99
N LEU A 7 9.92 4.25 15.00
CA LEU A 7 10.79 3.80 13.92
C LEU A 7 10.80 2.28 13.81
N LYS A 8 10.84 1.55 14.94
CA LYS A 8 10.74 0.08 14.95
C LYS A 8 9.43 -0.40 14.29
N TYR A 9 8.30 0.18 14.64
CA TYR A 9 7.02 -0.17 14.02
C TYR A 9 6.95 0.21 12.55
N LEU A 10 7.53 1.35 12.15
CA LEU A 10 7.61 1.74 10.74
C LEU A 10 8.36 0.69 9.93
N ARG A 11 9.50 0.20 10.43
CA ARG A 11 10.26 -0.87 9.75
C ARG A 11 9.43 -2.15 9.59
N ILE A 12 8.73 -2.56 10.64
CA ILE A 12 7.85 -3.75 10.60
C ILE A 12 6.73 -3.54 9.58
N ALA A 13 6.07 -2.37 9.60
CA ALA A 13 5.00 -2.04 8.66
C ALA A 13 5.50 -2.05 7.21
N LEU A 14 6.67 -1.46 6.92
CA LEU A 14 7.26 -1.46 5.59
C LEU A 14 7.56 -2.88 5.07
N VAL A 15 8.09 -3.76 5.93
CA VAL A 15 8.32 -5.17 5.58
C VAL A 15 7.00 -5.89 5.34
N ALA A 16 6.01 -5.74 6.24
CA ALA A 16 4.72 -6.40 6.12
C ALA A 16 3.99 -5.98 4.84
N VAL A 17 3.87 -4.67 4.60
CA VAL A 17 3.26 -4.13 3.37
C VAL A 17 4.04 -4.59 2.15
N GLY A 18 5.38 -4.54 2.19
CA GLY A 18 6.18 -4.97 1.05
C GLY A 18 6.06 -6.45 0.72
N VAL A 19 5.98 -7.33 1.71
CA VAL A 19 5.74 -8.77 1.53
C VAL A 19 4.34 -9.02 0.94
N ILE A 20 3.32 -8.33 1.46
CA ILE A 20 1.94 -8.42 0.93
C ILE A 20 1.91 -7.97 -0.53
N SER A 21 2.61 -6.88 -0.88
CA SER A 21 2.64 -6.40 -2.27
C SER A 21 3.37 -7.36 -3.23
N VAL A 22 4.40 -8.07 -2.75
CA VAL A 22 5.16 -9.05 -3.57
C VAL A 22 4.40 -10.36 -3.73
N ALA A 23 3.84 -10.90 -2.65
CA ALA A 23 3.36 -12.28 -2.61
C ALA A 23 1.88 -12.41 -2.28
N GLY A 24 1.22 -11.36 -1.79
CA GLY A 24 -0.17 -11.41 -1.31
C GLY A 24 -1.20 -11.04 -2.39
N ILE A 25 -0.93 -10.04 -3.22
CA ILE A 25 -1.92 -9.49 -4.17
C ILE A 25 -2.40 -10.55 -5.17
N TYR A 26 -1.48 -11.26 -5.83
CA TYR A 26 -1.86 -12.23 -6.86
C TYR A 26 -2.70 -13.41 -6.30
N PRO A 27 -2.31 -14.06 -5.17
CA PRO A 27 -3.19 -15.04 -4.53
C PRO A 27 -4.56 -14.49 -4.16
N LEU A 28 -4.65 -13.26 -3.65
CA LEU A 28 -5.93 -12.64 -3.30
C LEU A 28 -6.86 -12.46 -4.51
N MET A 29 -6.31 -12.15 -5.68
CA MET A 29 -7.07 -12.10 -6.94
C MET A 29 -7.63 -13.47 -7.35
N LEU A 30 -7.01 -14.57 -6.94
CA LEU A 30 -7.49 -15.94 -7.22
C LEU A 30 -8.52 -16.41 -6.20
N VAL A 31 -8.27 -16.21 -4.91
CA VAL A 31 -9.13 -16.73 -3.83
C VAL A 31 -10.33 -15.84 -3.54
N TRP A 32 -10.21 -14.54 -3.78
CA TRP A 32 -11.29 -13.57 -3.60
C TRP A 32 -11.39 -12.57 -4.77
N PRO A 33 -11.74 -13.04 -5.99
CA PRO A 33 -11.73 -12.19 -7.17
C PRO A 33 -12.69 -11.00 -7.06
N SER A 34 -13.85 -11.16 -6.42
CA SER A 34 -14.84 -10.08 -6.29
C SER A 34 -14.34 -8.87 -5.48
N GLY A 35 -13.34 -9.06 -4.61
CA GLY A 35 -12.76 -7.98 -3.81
C GLY A 35 -11.42 -7.44 -4.35
N TRP A 36 -10.81 -8.10 -5.33
CA TRP A 36 -9.43 -7.85 -5.75
C TRP A 36 -9.22 -7.79 -7.27
N THR A 37 -10.23 -8.16 -8.06
CA THR A 37 -10.15 -8.24 -9.52
C THR A 37 -11.16 -7.29 -10.16
N TRP A 38 -10.67 -6.23 -10.80
CA TRP A 38 -11.49 -5.17 -11.40
C TRP A 38 -12.00 -5.46 -12.82
N HIS A 39 -11.60 -6.58 -13.42
CA HIS A 39 -11.99 -6.95 -14.78
C HIS A 39 -12.84 -8.22 -14.79
N THR A 40 -13.66 -8.36 -15.83
CA THR A 40 -14.41 -9.59 -16.12
C THR A 40 -13.84 -10.25 -17.36
N GLY A 41 -13.60 -11.56 -17.31
CA GLY A 41 -12.99 -12.29 -18.45
C GLY A 41 -11.48 -12.11 -18.50
N TYR A 42 -10.90 -12.07 -19.70
CA TYR A 42 -9.45 -11.91 -19.90
C TYR A 42 -9.05 -10.42 -19.88
N SER A 43 -7.91 -10.12 -19.26
CA SER A 43 -7.30 -8.79 -19.29
C SER A 43 -5.79 -8.89 -19.12
N ASP A 44 -5.03 -8.07 -19.86
CA ASP A 44 -3.56 -7.99 -19.74
C ASP A 44 -3.11 -7.09 -18.57
N TYR A 45 -3.98 -6.18 -18.10
CA TYR A 45 -3.66 -5.20 -17.06
C TYR A 45 -3.36 -5.77 -15.65
N PRO A 46 -4.00 -6.87 -15.17
CA PRO A 46 -3.74 -7.41 -13.84
C PRO A 46 -2.27 -7.80 -13.64
N ALA A 47 -1.65 -8.42 -14.64
CA ALA A 47 -0.24 -8.79 -14.59
C ALA A 47 0.67 -7.56 -14.48
N MET A 48 0.34 -6.48 -15.20
CA MET A 48 1.06 -5.20 -15.12
C MET A 48 0.92 -4.57 -13.73
N ILE A 49 -0.30 -4.55 -13.17
CA ILE A 49 -0.56 -4.01 -11.82
C ILE A 49 0.18 -4.82 -10.76
N VAL A 50 0.12 -6.16 -10.81
CA VAL A 50 0.86 -7.04 -9.90
C VAL A 50 2.36 -6.76 -9.99
N GLY A 51 2.91 -6.59 -11.19
CA GLY A 51 4.33 -6.25 -11.39
C GLY A 51 4.73 -4.92 -10.76
N ILE A 52 3.91 -3.88 -10.90
CA ILE A 52 4.13 -2.57 -10.27
C ILE A 52 4.13 -2.69 -8.75
N TYR A 53 3.13 -3.35 -8.17
CA TYR A 53 3.05 -3.51 -6.71
C TYR A 53 4.16 -4.42 -6.16
N ALA A 54 4.51 -5.50 -6.85
CA ALA A 54 5.61 -6.35 -6.44
C ALA A 54 6.93 -5.58 -6.42
N THR A 55 7.19 -4.76 -7.45
CA THR A 55 8.36 -3.89 -7.49
C THR A 55 8.33 -2.90 -6.32
N LEU A 56 7.21 -2.19 -6.11
CA LEU A 56 7.04 -1.30 -4.97
C LEU A 56 7.32 -2.03 -3.65
N GLY A 57 6.82 -3.25 -3.48
CA GLY A 57 7.02 -4.05 -2.28
C GLY A 57 8.49 -4.38 -2.01
N VAL A 58 9.27 -4.72 -3.04
CA VAL A 58 10.73 -4.91 -2.92
C VAL A 58 11.42 -3.63 -2.44
N PHE A 59 11.03 -2.47 -2.97
CA PHE A 59 11.59 -1.19 -2.56
C PHE A 59 11.18 -0.82 -1.12
N LEU A 60 9.96 -1.12 -0.68
CA LEU A 60 9.52 -0.92 0.70
C LEU A 60 10.28 -1.81 1.69
N ILE A 61 10.52 -3.08 1.36
CA ILE A 61 11.35 -3.98 2.17
C ILE A 61 12.78 -3.44 2.28
N ARG A 62 13.36 -2.92 1.19
CA ARG A 62 14.67 -2.26 1.23
C ARG A 62 14.64 -1.00 2.09
N ALA A 63 13.61 -0.18 1.96
CA ALA A 63 13.44 1.05 2.73
C ALA A 63 13.32 0.80 4.24
N ALA A 64 12.85 -0.38 4.66
CA ALA A 64 12.79 -0.75 6.07
C ALA A 64 14.17 -0.76 6.77
N ARG A 65 15.29 -0.87 6.03
CA ARG A 65 16.63 -0.82 6.62
C ARG A 65 17.00 0.58 7.10
N ASP A 66 16.67 1.60 6.30
CA ASP A 66 16.85 3.01 6.64
C ASP A 66 15.62 3.85 6.20
N PRO A 67 14.52 3.83 6.97
CA PRO A 67 13.29 4.49 6.56
C PRO A 67 13.44 6.01 6.39
N LEU A 68 14.36 6.63 7.12
CA LEU A 68 14.56 8.08 7.10
C LEU A 68 15.25 8.54 5.81
N ALA A 69 16.09 7.68 5.21
CA ALA A 69 16.67 7.95 3.88
C ALA A 69 15.67 7.77 2.73
N HIS A 70 14.52 7.12 2.97
CA HIS A 70 13.57 6.73 1.95
C HIS A 70 12.17 7.35 2.13
N LEU A 71 12.09 8.50 2.81
CA LEU A 71 10.82 9.18 3.09
C LEU A 71 10.01 9.51 1.83
N SER A 72 10.66 9.85 0.71
CA SER A 72 9.97 10.13 -0.56
C SER A 72 9.19 8.91 -1.07
N LEU A 73 9.79 7.72 -1.01
CA LEU A 73 9.14 6.46 -1.37
C LEU A 73 7.96 6.17 -0.44
N ILE A 74 8.15 6.33 0.88
CA ILE A 74 7.10 6.04 1.87
C ILE A 74 5.91 7.00 1.69
N TRP A 75 6.17 8.29 1.54
CA TRP A 75 5.12 9.28 1.27
C TRP A 75 4.47 9.09 -0.10
N PHE A 76 5.22 8.66 -1.11
CA PHE A 76 4.65 8.25 -2.38
C PHE A 76 3.69 7.07 -2.19
N THR A 77 4.05 6.03 -1.42
CA THR A 77 3.14 4.91 -1.10
C THR A 77 1.89 5.38 -0.38
N VAL A 78 2.01 6.29 0.59
CA VAL A 78 0.86 6.88 1.30
C VAL A 78 -0.07 7.59 0.31
N TRP A 79 0.45 8.58 -0.44
CA TRP A 79 -0.38 9.40 -1.32
C TRP A 79 -0.93 8.63 -2.50
N SER A 80 -0.13 7.76 -3.12
CA SER A 80 -0.63 6.89 -4.20
C SER A 80 -1.74 5.97 -3.71
N SER A 81 -1.63 5.40 -2.50
CA SER A 81 -2.70 4.57 -1.92
C SER A 81 -3.97 5.36 -1.64
N VAL A 82 -3.85 6.59 -1.12
CA VAL A 82 -5.01 7.49 -0.90
C VAL A 82 -5.69 7.84 -2.22
N VAL A 83 -4.93 8.28 -3.22
CA VAL A 83 -5.48 8.66 -4.54
C VAL A 83 -6.13 7.45 -5.22
N HIS A 84 -5.42 6.32 -5.26
CA HIS A 84 -5.91 5.09 -5.88
C HIS A 84 -7.18 4.58 -5.17
N GLY A 85 -7.14 4.44 -3.84
CA GLY A 85 -8.30 4.00 -3.05
C GLY A 85 -9.50 4.94 -3.19
N SER A 86 -9.27 6.25 -3.29
CA SER A 86 -10.36 7.22 -3.50
C SER A 86 -11.01 7.08 -4.87
N ILE A 87 -10.22 6.92 -5.93
CA ILE A 87 -10.72 6.67 -7.29
C ILE A 87 -11.55 5.37 -7.31
N MET A 88 -11.01 4.30 -6.74
CA MET A 88 -11.69 3.01 -6.65
C MET A 88 -13.00 3.14 -5.85
N THR A 89 -12.99 3.84 -4.72
CA THR A 89 -14.20 4.07 -3.90
C THR A 89 -15.31 4.70 -4.74
N VAL A 90 -15.01 5.79 -5.45
CA VAL A 90 -15.98 6.48 -6.32
C VAL A 90 -16.48 5.53 -7.41
N GLN A 91 -15.59 4.79 -8.06
CA GLN A 91 -15.96 3.83 -9.11
C GLN A 91 -16.82 2.68 -8.60
N SER A 92 -16.56 2.17 -7.39
CA SER A 92 -17.33 1.11 -6.73
C SER A 92 -18.75 1.54 -6.35
N PHE A 93 -18.95 2.81 -6.00
CA PHE A 93 -20.30 3.35 -5.80
C PHE A 93 -21.04 3.58 -7.11
N ALA A 94 -20.33 4.01 -8.16
CA ALA A 94 -20.92 4.27 -9.47
C ALA A 94 -21.36 2.98 -10.20
N HIS A 95 -20.71 1.84 -9.95
CA HIS A 95 -20.97 0.59 -10.65
C HIS A 95 -21.31 -0.55 -9.68
N PRO A 96 -22.55 -1.10 -9.70
CA PRO A 96 -22.97 -2.17 -8.81
C PRO A 96 -22.06 -3.40 -8.82
N ALA A 97 -21.47 -3.72 -9.97
CA ALA A 97 -20.53 -4.84 -10.14
C ALA A 97 -19.23 -4.70 -9.33
N HIS A 98 -18.86 -3.47 -8.94
CA HIS A 98 -17.62 -3.17 -8.22
C HIS A 98 -17.82 -2.96 -6.71
N ARG A 99 -19.02 -3.21 -6.17
CA ARG A 99 -19.32 -2.98 -4.74
C ARG A 99 -18.51 -3.86 -3.79
N ALA A 100 -18.15 -5.07 -4.20
CA ALA A 100 -17.38 -5.99 -3.37
C ALA A 100 -15.94 -5.47 -3.09
N HIS A 101 -15.40 -4.58 -3.93
CA HIS A 101 -14.13 -3.89 -3.67
C HIS A 101 -14.17 -2.97 -2.44
N LEU A 102 -15.34 -2.44 -2.07
CA LEU A 102 -15.51 -1.63 -0.85
C LEU A 102 -15.22 -2.42 0.44
N LEU A 103 -15.18 -3.76 0.37
CA LEU A 103 -14.79 -4.64 1.47
C LEU A 103 -13.42 -5.30 1.25
N GLY A 104 -12.80 -5.12 0.09
CA GLY A 104 -11.57 -5.79 -0.31
C GLY A 104 -10.37 -4.83 -0.40
N ASP A 105 -9.90 -4.61 -1.62
CA ASP A 105 -8.71 -3.82 -1.91
C ASP A 105 -8.84 -2.32 -1.55
N VAL A 106 -10.03 -1.73 -1.62
CA VAL A 106 -10.25 -0.32 -1.26
C VAL A 106 -9.92 -0.02 0.21
N PRO A 107 -10.52 -0.70 1.21
CA PRO A 107 -10.09 -0.57 2.61
C PRO A 107 -8.61 -0.87 2.83
N ALA A 108 -8.06 -1.86 2.13
CA ALA A 108 -6.66 -2.25 2.28
C ALA A 108 -5.71 -1.08 1.96
N LEU A 109 -5.96 -0.35 0.86
CA LEU A 109 -5.17 0.82 0.48
C LEU A 109 -5.22 1.93 1.53
N PHE A 110 -6.41 2.21 2.10
CA PHE A 110 -6.54 3.22 3.15
C PHE A 110 -5.86 2.80 4.45
N ILE A 111 -5.95 1.52 4.84
CA ILE A 111 -5.26 1.00 6.02
C ILE A 111 -3.75 1.15 5.87
N VAL A 112 -3.19 0.77 4.71
CA VAL A 112 -1.76 0.95 4.41
C VAL A 112 -1.37 2.42 4.49
N ALA A 113 -2.15 3.31 3.87
CA ALA A 113 -1.88 4.75 3.90
C ALA A 113 -1.87 5.30 5.33
N ILE A 114 -2.87 4.94 6.15
CA ILE A 114 -2.98 5.41 7.55
C ILE A 114 -1.81 4.89 8.38
N VAL A 115 -1.52 3.59 8.31
CA VAL A 115 -0.43 2.96 9.07
C VAL A 115 0.90 3.62 8.74
N LEU A 116 1.22 3.77 7.45
CA LEU A 116 2.48 4.38 7.03
C LEU A 116 2.52 5.87 7.37
N ALA A 117 1.43 6.63 7.19
CA ALA A 117 1.40 8.06 7.50
C ALA A 117 1.59 8.34 9.01
N VAL A 118 0.96 7.54 9.88
CA VAL A 118 1.05 7.68 11.34
C VAL A 118 2.46 7.33 11.84
N LEU A 119 3.08 6.31 11.27
CA LEU A 119 4.40 5.84 11.67
C LEU A 119 5.55 6.67 11.08
N THR A 120 5.33 7.34 9.95
CA THR A 120 6.39 8.09 9.25
C THR A 120 6.64 9.45 9.91
N PRO A 121 7.86 9.74 10.39
CA PRO A 121 8.21 11.06 10.91
C PRO A 121 8.16 12.11 9.80
N ARG A 122 7.65 13.31 10.11
CA ARG A 122 7.76 14.45 9.17
C ARG A 122 9.24 14.85 9.06
N ALA A 123 9.73 15.02 7.83
CA ALA A 123 11.14 15.27 7.52
C ALA A 123 11.80 16.37 8.36
N GLY A 124 11.04 17.37 8.81
CA GLY A 124 11.52 18.46 9.67
C GLY A 124 12.00 18.05 11.08
N LYS A 125 11.68 16.86 11.58
CA LYS A 125 12.20 16.34 12.86
C LYS A 125 13.45 15.46 12.71
N ALA A 126 13.71 14.91 11.51
CA ALA A 126 14.88 14.07 11.27
C ALA A 126 16.19 14.89 11.23
N SER A 127 16.10 16.19 10.94
CA SER A 127 17.22 17.13 10.91
C SER A 127 17.76 17.50 12.29
N SER A 128 16.96 17.35 13.36
CA SER A 128 17.38 17.75 14.72
C SER A 128 17.97 16.60 15.56
N VAL A 129 18.12 15.42 14.96
CA VAL A 129 18.64 14.21 15.62
C VAL A 129 19.99 13.79 15.02
N ARG A 130 20.56 14.60 14.12
CA ARG A 130 21.92 14.40 13.59
C ARG A 130 22.96 15.07 14.46
#